data_AF-A0A3D2TPQ5-F1
#
_entry.id   AF-A0A3D2TPQ5-F1
#
_cell.length_a   1.000
_cell.length_b   1.000
_cell.length_c   1.000
_cell.angle_alpha   90.00
_cell.angle_beta   90.00
_cell.angle_gamma   90.00
#
_symmetry.space_group_name_H-M   'P 1'
#
loop_
_entity.id
_entity.type
_entity.pdbx_description
1 polymer ?
#
loop_
_entity_poly.entity_id
_entity_poly.type
_entity_poly.pdbx_seq_one_letter_code
_entity_poly.pdbx_strand_id
1 'polypeptide(L)'
;AVSKWENGWNLPDYDNLTEIARALNISQTALMSDDEKFELVYRSRLFNEDNMFTKIKTLALVDGFENTLKALEFMRKKHSGQFRKISKFVSDGDKVKYINHPLMMACHAYAMGIKDDEIIAAILLHDVIEDTDASLDDLPVTDSIKEIVSLVTFNKPDGMAKEEAKEEYYKRIAENDKAIIVKIIDRCNNLSTMAACFTKQKIVEYIGETEKYIIPLISIIKNKSIQYSNVAFIVKYHIISVIESIKPLI
;
A
#
# COMPACT_ATOMS: atom_id res chain seq x y z
N ALA A 1 -20.57 -41.04 42.38
CA ALA A 1 -19.20 -40.51 42.22
C ALA A 1 -19.35 -39.04 41.83
N VAL A 2 -18.83 -38.13 42.66
CA VAL A 2 -18.89 -36.69 42.42
C VAL A 2 -17.96 -36.38 41.23
N SER A 3 -18.44 -35.61 40.26
CA SER A 3 -17.75 -35.34 39.00
C SER A 3 -16.41 -34.62 39.26
N LYS A 4 -15.38 -34.84 38.43
CA LYS A 4 -14.09 -34.10 38.53
C LYS A 4 -14.29 -32.57 38.48
N TRP A 5 -15.37 -32.12 37.85
CA TRP A 5 -15.78 -30.70 37.80
C TRP A 5 -16.24 -30.16 39.16
N GLU A 6 -16.87 -30.99 39.98
CA GLU A 6 -17.45 -30.61 41.28
C GLU A 6 -16.40 -30.63 42.42
N ASN A 7 -15.22 -31.22 42.18
CA ASN A 7 -14.15 -31.36 43.18
C ASN A 7 -13.04 -30.30 43.07
N GLY A 8 -13.19 -29.28 42.21
CA GLY A 8 -12.20 -28.22 42.02
C GLY A 8 -10.90 -28.64 41.32
N TRP A 9 -10.81 -29.88 40.80
CA TRP A 9 -9.61 -30.37 40.11
C TRP A 9 -9.35 -29.72 38.74
N ASN A 10 -10.36 -29.05 38.17
CA ASN A 10 -10.26 -28.31 36.90
C ASN A 10 -10.39 -26.79 37.13
N LEU A 11 -9.87 -26.28 38.24
CA LEU A 11 -9.72 -24.83 38.41
C LEU A 11 -8.64 -24.34 37.42
N PRO A 12 -8.85 -23.20 36.73
CA PRO A 12 -7.81 -22.58 35.92
C PRO A 12 -6.55 -22.36 36.75
N ASP A 13 -5.38 -22.62 36.17
CA ASP A 13 -4.09 -22.47 36.84
C ASP A 13 -3.71 -20.98 36.95
N TYR A 14 -4.33 -20.30 37.93
CA TYR A 14 -4.13 -18.88 38.19
C TYR A 14 -2.68 -18.56 38.60
N ASP A 15 -1.98 -19.51 39.23
CA ASP A 15 -0.61 -19.31 39.70
C ASP A 15 0.40 -19.25 38.53
N ASN A 16 0.08 -19.91 37.41
CA ASN A 16 0.95 -19.98 36.23
C ASN A 16 0.54 -19.03 35.08
N LEU A 17 -0.37 -18.09 35.31
CA LEU A 17 -0.83 -17.13 34.28
C LEU A 17 0.31 -16.41 33.56
N THR A 18 1.40 -16.09 34.26
CA THR A 18 2.60 -15.46 33.68
C THR A 18 3.25 -16.34 32.62
N GLU A 19 3.43 -17.62 32.93
CA GLU A 19 4.11 -18.57 32.04
C GLU A 19 3.20 -18.96 30.88
N ILE A 20 1.91 -19.12 31.14
CA ILE A 20 0.89 -19.36 30.11
C ILE A 20 0.82 -18.17 29.15
N ALA A 21 0.73 -16.93 29.65
CA ALA A 21 0.72 -15.73 28.82
C ALA A 21 2.00 -15.61 27.99
N ARG A 22 3.16 -15.92 28.57
CA ARG A 22 4.46 -15.94 27.87
C ARG A 22 4.52 -17.01 26.79
N ALA A 23 4.04 -18.22 27.06
CA ALA A 23 3.99 -19.32 26.10
C ALA A 23 3.05 -19.00 24.92
N LEU A 24 1.94 -18.30 25.19
CA LEU A 24 0.99 -17.84 24.20
C LEU A 24 1.38 -16.51 23.54
N ASN A 25 2.47 -15.88 23.97
CA ASN A 25 2.96 -14.59 23.50
C ASN A 25 1.90 -13.46 23.59
N ILE A 26 1.15 -13.42 24.69
CA ILE A 26 0.16 -12.39 25.02
C ILE A 26 0.44 -11.80 26.41
N SER A 27 -0.18 -10.66 26.75
CA SER A 27 -0.09 -10.12 28.10
C SER A 27 -0.99 -10.90 29.07
N GLN A 28 -0.64 -10.93 30.36
CA GLN A 28 -1.49 -11.52 31.40
C GLN A 28 -2.89 -10.89 31.44
N THR A 29 -2.96 -9.57 31.21
CA THR A 29 -4.23 -8.84 31.15
C THR A 29 -5.12 -9.34 30.01
N ALA A 30 -4.55 -9.63 28.84
CA ALA A 30 -5.29 -10.18 27.70
C ALA A 30 -5.71 -11.65 27.89
N LEU A 31 -5.00 -12.40 28.75
CA LEU A 31 -5.37 -13.76 29.14
C LEU A 31 -6.53 -13.78 30.15
N MET A 32 -6.62 -12.73 30.97
CA MET A 32 -7.61 -12.58 32.04
C MET A 32 -8.80 -11.70 31.66
N SER A 33 -8.78 -11.04 30.51
CA SER A 33 -9.87 -10.17 30.10
C SER A 33 -11.04 -11.03 29.63
N ASP A 34 -12.20 -10.82 30.27
CA ASP A 34 -13.52 -11.12 29.69
C ASP A 34 -13.82 -10.10 28.56
N ASP A 35 -12.85 -9.85 27.69
CA ASP A 35 -13.08 -8.99 26.54
C ASP A 35 -14.17 -9.70 25.73
N GLU A 36 -15.39 -9.17 25.79
CA GLU A 36 -16.40 -9.42 24.77
C GLU A 36 -15.65 -9.42 23.45
N LYS A 37 -15.69 -10.53 22.71
CA LYS A 37 -15.06 -10.58 21.39
C LYS A 37 -15.74 -9.48 20.58
N PHE A 38 -15.10 -8.33 20.50
CA PHE A 38 -15.57 -7.23 19.68
C PHE A 38 -15.47 -7.72 18.23
N GLU A 39 -16.59 -8.16 17.66
CA GLU A 39 -16.67 -8.56 16.26
C GLU A 39 -16.55 -7.30 15.39
N LEU A 40 -15.31 -6.95 15.06
CA LEU A 40 -15.04 -5.88 14.11
C LEU A 40 -15.26 -6.41 12.68
N VAL A 41 -16.14 -5.73 11.93
CA VAL A 41 -16.38 -6.05 10.52
C VAL A 41 -15.32 -5.34 9.67
N TYR A 42 -14.43 -6.12 9.06
CA TYR A 42 -13.41 -5.60 8.15
C TYR A 42 -13.93 -5.50 6.72
N ARG A 43 -13.59 -4.39 6.04
CA ARG A 43 -13.92 -4.20 4.64
C ARG A 43 -12.86 -4.86 3.75
N SER A 44 -13.30 -5.62 2.76
CA SER A 44 -12.42 -6.19 1.72
C SER A 44 -11.81 -5.12 0.81
N ARG A 45 -12.57 -4.08 0.51
CA ARG A 45 -12.17 -2.92 -0.31
C ARG A 45 -12.63 -1.61 0.33
N LEU A 46 -11.86 -0.55 0.14
CA LEU A 46 -12.24 0.79 0.58
C LEU A 46 -13.29 1.41 -0.36
N PHE A 47 -13.08 1.24 -1.66
CA PHE A 47 -13.94 1.80 -2.71
C PHE A 47 -14.20 0.78 -3.80
N ASN A 48 -15.35 0.91 -4.47
CA ASN A 48 -15.72 0.07 -5.61
C ASN A 48 -14.91 0.47 -6.85
N GLU A 49 -14.29 -0.52 -7.49
CA GLU A 49 -13.40 -0.34 -8.63
C GLU A 49 -14.11 0.19 -9.89
N ASP A 50 -15.35 -0.22 -10.15
CA ASP A 50 -16.10 0.23 -11.34
C ASP A 50 -16.52 1.71 -11.20
N ASN A 51 -16.87 2.13 -9.98
CA ASN A 51 -17.13 3.54 -9.66
C ASN A 51 -15.86 4.39 -9.80
N MET A 52 -14.72 3.91 -9.28
CA MET A 52 -13.44 4.62 -9.44
C MET A 52 -13.02 4.70 -10.91
N PHE A 53 -13.16 3.61 -11.66
CA PHE A 53 -12.88 3.58 -13.09
C PHE A 53 -13.70 4.64 -13.84
N THR A 54 -15.01 4.67 -13.60
CA THR A 54 -15.91 5.65 -14.22
C THR A 54 -15.54 7.09 -13.83
N LYS A 55 -15.18 7.31 -12.56
CA LYS A 55 -14.72 8.61 -12.07
C LYS A 55 -13.45 9.06 -12.76
N ILE A 56 -12.40 8.22 -12.81
CA ILE A 56 -11.13 8.56 -13.47
C ILE A 56 -11.33 8.79 -14.96
N LYS A 57 -12.12 7.95 -15.63
CA LYS A 57 -12.45 8.14 -17.05
C LYS A 57 -13.12 9.48 -17.30
N THR A 58 -14.09 9.86 -16.46
CA THR A 58 -14.80 11.14 -16.57
C THR A 58 -13.87 12.32 -16.34
N LEU A 59 -13.04 12.28 -15.29
CA LEU A 59 -12.08 13.34 -14.99
C LEU A 59 -11.06 13.51 -16.11
N ALA A 60 -10.52 12.40 -16.63
CA ALA A 60 -9.56 12.43 -17.73
C ALA A 60 -10.18 12.99 -19.01
N LEU A 61 -11.45 12.69 -19.32
CA LEU A 61 -12.16 13.30 -20.45
C LEU A 61 -12.34 14.81 -20.26
N VAL A 62 -12.71 15.27 -19.06
CA VAL A 62 -12.90 16.69 -18.75
C VAL A 62 -11.59 17.46 -18.83
N ASP A 63 -10.50 16.89 -18.33
CA ASP A 63 -9.18 17.53 -18.30
C ASP A 63 -8.40 17.37 -19.63
N GLY A 64 -8.91 16.59 -20.60
CA GLY A 64 -8.24 16.33 -21.87
C GLY A 64 -7.02 15.40 -21.78
N PHE A 65 -7.01 14.49 -20.81
CA PHE A 65 -5.89 13.61 -20.49
C PHE A 65 -5.88 12.34 -21.35
N GLU A 66 -5.37 12.48 -22.56
CA GLU A 66 -5.35 11.39 -23.54
C GLU A 66 -4.50 10.19 -23.09
N ASN A 67 -3.34 10.41 -22.46
CA ASN A 67 -2.49 9.29 -22.01
C ASN A 67 -3.15 8.54 -20.87
N THR A 68 -3.81 9.25 -19.96
CA THR A 68 -4.58 8.66 -18.86
C THR A 68 -5.68 7.76 -19.39
N LEU A 69 -6.41 8.18 -20.44
CA LEU A 69 -7.45 7.35 -21.04
C LEU A 69 -6.88 6.07 -21.68
N LYS A 70 -5.76 6.17 -22.38
CA LYS A 70 -5.05 5.01 -22.97
C LYS A 70 -4.53 4.07 -21.88
N ALA A 71 -3.88 4.62 -20.85
CA ALA A 71 -3.37 3.90 -19.69
C ALA A 71 -4.48 3.16 -18.93
N LEU A 72 -5.62 3.83 -18.72
CA LEU A 72 -6.75 3.29 -17.98
C LEU A 72 -7.34 2.03 -18.62
N GLU A 73 -7.58 2.07 -19.93
CA GLU A 73 -8.10 0.91 -20.67
C GLU A 73 -7.05 -0.21 -20.78
N PHE A 74 -5.77 0.15 -20.97
CA PHE A 74 -4.67 -0.82 -21.04
C PHE A 74 -4.47 -1.56 -19.71
N MET A 75 -4.39 -0.83 -18.60
CA MET A 75 -4.30 -1.37 -17.24
C MET A 75 -5.44 -2.34 -16.95
N ARG A 76 -6.68 -1.97 -17.28
CA ARG A 76 -7.86 -2.83 -17.08
C ARG A 76 -7.75 -4.13 -17.86
N LYS A 77 -7.26 -4.07 -19.10
CA LYS A 77 -7.07 -5.26 -19.95
C LYS A 77 -5.98 -6.17 -19.38
N LYS A 78 -4.83 -5.62 -18.99
CA LYS A 78 -3.67 -6.40 -18.54
C LYS A 78 -3.86 -7.06 -17.17
N HIS A 79 -4.53 -6.39 -16.24
CA HIS A 79 -4.87 -6.97 -14.94
C HIS A 79 -6.20 -7.77 -14.94
N SER A 80 -6.77 -8.07 -16.11
CA SER A 80 -8.01 -8.84 -16.19
C SER A 80 -7.82 -10.23 -15.59
N GLY A 81 -8.70 -10.61 -14.66
CA GLY A 81 -8.63 -11.89 -13.94
C GLY A 81 -7.62 -11.92 -12.78
N GLN A 82 -6.91 -10.82 -12.52
CA GLN A 82 -6.04 -10.70 -11.35
C GLN A 82 -6.79 -10.14 -10.14
N PHE A 83 -6.45 -10.65 -8.95
CA PHE A 83 -7.07 -10.27 -7.68
C PHE A 83 -6.02 -9.89 -6.65
N ARG A 84 -6.35 -8.96 -5.75
CA ARG A 84 -5.49 -8.55 -4.64
C ARG A 84 -5.39 -9.65 -3.60
N LYS A 85 -4.29 -9.62 -2.83
CA LYS A 85 -4.09 -10.49 -1.67
C LYS A 85 -5.23 -10.27 -0.67
N ILE A 86 -5.82 -11.37 -0.22
CA ILE A 86 -6.91 -11.36 0.76
C ILE A 86 -6.33 -10.93 2.11
N SER A 87 -7.03 -10.00 2.77
CA SER A 87 -6.68 -9.62 4.14
C SER A 87 -6.91 -10.81 5.07
N LYS A 88 -5.98 -11.02 6.03
CA LYS A 88 -6.13 -12.05 7.08
C LYS A 88 -7.37 -11.87 7.96
N PHE A 89 -8.05 -10.73 7.87
CA PHE A 89 -9.23 -10.38 8.67
C PHE A 89 -10.55 -10.41 7.88
N VAL A 90 -10.50 -10.71 6.59
CA VAL A 90 -11.69 -10.78 5.72
C VAL A 90 -11.92 -12.25 5.36
N SER A 91 -13.14 -12.73 5.58
CA SER A 91 -13.58 -14.09 5.26
C SER A 91 -13.42 -14.40 3.77
N ASP A 92 -13.04 -15.64 3.43
CA ASP A 92 -12.94 -16.13 2.06
C ASP A 92 -14.22 -15.84 1.27
N GLY A 93 -14.15 -14.95 0.28
CA GLY A 93 -15.28 -14.63 -0.60
C GLY A 93 -15.12 -13.34 -1.40
N ASP A 94 -14.58 -12.28 -0.78
CA ASP A 94 -14.43 -10.98 -1.44
C ASP A 94 -13.10 -10.89 -2.20
N LYS A 95 -13.09 -11.38 -3.44
CA LYS A 95 -11.97 -11.20 -4.36
C LYS A 95 -11.98 -9.77 -4.91
N VAL A 96 -11.08 -8.92 -4.41
CA VAL A 96 -10.90 -7.55 -4.93
C VAL A 96 -10.05 -7.59 -6.19
N LYS A 97 -10.53 -7.04 -7.30
CA LYS A 97 -9.77 -6.97 -8.56
C LYS A 97 -8.48 -6.15 -8.38
N TYR A 98 -7.38 -6.56 -9.01
CA TYR A 98 -6.08 -5.91 -8.84
C TYR A 98 -6.10 -4.41 -9.19
N ILE A 99 -6.89 -4.06 -10.22
CA ILE A 99 -7.12 -2.67 -10.69
C ILE A 99 -7.56 -1.71 -9.59
N ASN A 100 -8.08 -2.20 -8.46
CA ASN A 100 -8.49 -1.36 -7.33
C ASN A 100 -7.33 -0.50 -6.79
N HIS A 101 -6.10 -1.02 -6.77
CA HIS A 101 -4.91 -0.29 -6.30
C HIS A 101 -4.57 0.93 -7.18
N PRO A 102 -4.26 0.77 -8.48
CA PRO A 102 -3.94 1.91 -9.34
C PRO A 102 -5.09 2.91 -9.46
N LEU A 103 -6.35 2.45 -9.46
CA LEU A 103 -7.52 3.33 -9.46
C LEU A 103 -7.66 4.16 -8.18
N MET A 104 -7.40 3.56 -7.02
CA MET A 104 -7.41 4.25 -5.73
C MET A 104 -6.29 5.30 -5.68
N MET A 105 -5.08 4.96 -6.14
CA MET A 105 -3.98 5.91 -6.26
C MET A 105 -4.32 7.08 -7.19
N ALA A 106 -4.91 6.83 -8.35
CA ALA A 106 -5.32 7.88 -9.28
C ALA A 106 -6.40 8.78 -8.67
N CYS A 107 -7.38 8.20 -7.96
CA CYS A 107 -8.40 8.96 -7.25
C CYS A 107 -7.79 9.82 -6.13
N HIS A 108 -6.80 9.29 -5.41
CA HIS A 108 -6.08 9.99 -4.35
C HIS A 108 -5.26 11.15 -4.93
N ALA A 109 -4.57 10.94 -6.06
CA ALA A 109 -3.83 11.98 -6.77
C ALA A 109 -4.75 13.15 -7.18
N TYR A 110 -5.88 12.85 -7.82
CA TYR A 110 -6.89 13.85 -8.16
C TYR A 110 -7.45 14.58 -6.92
N ALA A 111 -7.68 13.87 -5.82
CA ALA A 111 -8.18 14.47 -4.58
C ALA A 111 -7.18 15.44 -3.94
N MET A 112 -5.88 15.25 -4.18
CA MET A 112 -4.83 16.18 -3.75
C MET A 112 -4.60 17.33 -4.75
N GLY A 113 -5.41 17.43 -5.79
CA GLY A 113 -5.34 18.50 -6.79
C GLY A 113 -4.32 18.27 -7.90
N ILE A 114 -3.78 17.06 -8.07
CA ILE A 114 -2.89 16.74 -9.18
C ILE A 114 -3.70 16.75 -10.48
N LYS A 115 -3.29 17.62 -11.41
CA LYS A 115 -3.85 17.79 -12.75
C LYS A 115 -2.75 17.70 -13.79
N ASP A 116 -2.13 16.52 -13.89
CA ASP A 116 -1.04 16.22 -14.82
C ASP A 116 -1.29 14.85 -15.48
N ASP A 117 -1.47 14.83 -16.81
CA ASP A 117 -1.79 13.62 -17.57
C ASP A 117 -0.70 12.53 -17.39
N GLU A 118 0.57 12.93 -17.37
CA GLU A 118 1.67 11.97 -17.27
C GLU A 118 1.74 11.32 -15.89
N ILE A 119 1.49 12.09 -14.82
CA ILE A 119 1.46 11.53 -13.46
C ILE A 119 0.31 10.54 -13.30
N ILE A 120 -0.89 10.91 -13.75
CA ILE A 120 -2.07 10.03 -13.59
C ILE A 120 -1.91 8.78 -14.48
N ALA A 121 -1.41 8.92 -15.71
CA ALA A 121 -1.11 7.79 -16.58
C ALA A 121 -0.04 6.87 -15.97
N ALA A 122 1.05 7.41 -15.44
CA ALA A 122 2.10 6.64 -14.79
C ALA A 122 1.59 5.91 -13.53
N ILE A 123 0.75 6.54 -12.72
CA ILE A 123 0.06 5.90 -11.58
C ILE A 123 -0.75 4.69 -12.05
N LEU A 124 -1.49 4.81 -13.14
CA LEU A 124 -2.28 3.69 -13.65
C LEU A 124 -1.42 2.54 -14.18
N LEU A 125 -0.18 2.80 -14.59
CA LEU A 125 0.70 1.83 -15.23
C LEU A 125 1.83 1.30 -14.33
N HIS A 126 2.04 1.87 -13.13
CA HIS A 126 3.25 1.61 -12.32
C HIS A 126 3.53 0.12 -12.03
N ASP A 127 2.48 -0.67 -11.80
CA ASP A 127 2.57 -2.10 -11.49
C ASP A 127 2.34 -3.00 -12.71
N VAL A 128 1.96 -2.43 -13.87
CA VAL A 128 1.59 -3.24 -15.05
C VAL A 128 2.79 -4.05 -15.54
N ILE A 129 4.00 -3.50 -15.47
CA ILE A 129 5.22 -4.20 -15.90
C ILE A 129 5.64 -5.27 -14.88
N GLU A 130 5.42 -5.02 -13.58
CA GLU A 130 5.84 -5.95 -12.53
C GLU A 130 4.90 -7.16 -12.43
N ASP A 131 3.59 -6.95 -12.62
CA ASP A 131 2.57 -7.96 -12.33
C ASP A 131 1.91 -8.57 -13.57
N THR A 132 2.34 -8.19 -14.78
CA THR A 132 1.75 -8.70 -16.03
C THR A 132 2.83 -9.11 -17.04
N ASP A 133 2.41 -9.61 -18.19
CA ASP A 133 3.27 -9.99 -19.31
C ASP A 133 3.68 -8.79 -20.19
N ALA A 134 3.35 -7.56 -19.79
CA ALA A 134 3.64 -6.35 -20.55
C ALA A 134 5.09 -5.89 -20.37
N SER A 135 5.68 -5.37 -21.45
CA SER A 135 6.95 -4.65 -21.45
C SER A 135 6.74 -3.13 -21.51
N LEU A 136 7.82 -2.36 -21.32
CA LEU A 136 7.80 -0.89 -21.50
C LEU A 136 7.35 -0.49 -22.92
N ASP A 137 7.74 -1.27 -23.93
CA ASP A 137 7.43 -0.98 -25.32
C ASP A 137 5.94 -1.14 -25.64
N ASP A 138 5.25 -2.02 -24.91
CA ASP A 138 3.81 -2.28 -25.07
C ASP A 138 2.93 -1.14 -24.53
N LEU A 139 3.48 -0.23 -23.71
CA LEU A 139 2.69 0.81 -23.07
C LEU A 139 2.19 1.83 -24.10
N PRO A 140 0.87 2.10 -24.19
CA PRO A 140 0.28 2.95 -25.22
C PRO A 140 0.33 4.45 -24.87
N VAL A 141 1.46 4.91 -24.36
CA VAL A 141 1.68 6.27 -23.81
C VAL A 141 2.99 6.85 -24.33
N THR A 142 3.22 8.14 -24.08
CA THR A 142 4.46 8.82 -24.48
C THR A 142 5.70 8.22 -23.80
N ASP A 143 6.87 8.44 -24.42
CA ASP A 143 8.15 7.95 -23.87
C ASP A 143 8.48 8.56 -22.50
N SER A 144 8.04 9.80 -22.24
CA SER A 144 8.19 10.41 -20.91
C SER A 144 7.43 9.64 -19.83
N ILE A 145 6.23 9.13 -20.13
CA ILE A 145 5.47 8.31 -19.19
C ILE A 145 6.13 6.94 -19.00
N LYS A 146 6.62 6.34 -20.09
CA LYS A 146 7.37 5.08 -20.03
C LYS A 146 8.62 5.21 -19.15
N GLU A 147 9.33 6.33 -19.25
CA GLU A 147 10.46 6.64 -18.39
C GLU A 147 10.05 6.71 -16.92
N ILE A 148 8.96 7.42 -16.59
CA ILE A 148 8.44 7.49 -15.21
C ILE A 148 8.10 6.09 -14.69
N VAL A 149 7.39 5.28 -15.46
CA VAL A 149 7.04 3.89 -15.10
C VAL A 149 8.32 3.07 -14.86
N SER A 150 9.28 3.15 -15.78
CA SER A 150 10.58 2.48 -15.65
C SER A 150 11.37 2.89 -14.41
N LEU A 151 11.29 4.16 -13.99
CA LEU A 151 11.96 4.67 -12.80
C LEU A 151 11.31 4.13 -11.52
N VAL A 152 9.98 3.96 -11.50
CA VAL A 152 9.26 3.46 -10.32
C VAL A 152 9.14 1.94 -10.28
N THR A 153 9.50 1.23 -11.34
CA THR A 153 9.60 -0.24 -11.35
C THR A 153 10.91 -0.70 -10.70
N PHE A 154 10.82 -1.49 -9.61
CA PHE A 154 12.00 -2.01 -8.93
C PHE A 154 12.46 -3.32 -9.55
N ASN A 155 13.65 -3.29 -10.17
CA ASN A 155 14.34 -4.49 -10.63
C ASN A 155 15.68 -4.61 -9.91
N LYS A 156 15.92 -5.75 -9.24
CA LYS A 156 17.19 -6.02 -8.56
C LYS A 156 18.17 -6.67 -9.55
N PRO A 157 19.28 -6.02 -9.90
CA PRO A 157 20.28 -6.63 -10.78
C PRO A 157 20.86 -7.92 -10.19
N ASP A 158 21.26 -8.83 -11.08
CA ASP A 158 21.97 -10.05 -10.71
C ASP A 158 23.33 -9.71 -10.09
N GLY A 159 23.70 -10.43 -9.03
CA GLY A 159 24.95 -10.21 -8.30
C GLY A 159 24.99 -9.00 -7.36
N MET A 160 24.03 -8.08 -7.44
CA MET A 160 23.97 -6.90 -6.56
C MET A 160 23.27 -7.20 -5.23
N ALA A 161 23.80 -6.64 -4.14
CA ALA A 161 23.17 -6.70 -2.82
C ALA A 161 21.82 -5.96 -2.84
N LYS A 162 20.82 -6.49 -2.12
CA LYS A 162 19.46 -5.92 -2.11
C LYS A 162 19.45 -4.46 -1.63
N GLU A 163 20.28 -4.13 -0.65
CA GLU A 163 20.33 -2.77 -0.11
C GLU A 163 20.96 -1.79 -1.10
N GLU A 164 22.06 -2.17 -1.74
CA GLU A 164 22.72 -1.38 -2.80
C GLU A 164 21.76 -1.13 -3.98
N ALA A 165 21.03 -2.15 -4.41
CA ALA A 165 20.03 -2.03 -5.46
C ALA A 165 18.90 -1.05 -5.08
N LYS A 166 18.49 -1.03 -3.81
CA LYS A 166 17.49 -0.06 -3.31
C LYS A 166 18.05 1.35 -3.30
N GLU A 167 19.28 1.55 -2.83
CA GLU A 167 19.91 2.87 -2.82
C GLU A 167 19.98 3.46 -4.22
N GLU A 168 20.41 2.67 -5.21
CA GLU A 168 20.46 3.11 -6.61
C GLU A 168 19.07 3.37 -7.20
N TYR A 169 18.10 2.49 -6.91
CA TYR A 169 16.71 2.68 -7.32
C TYR A 169 16.12 4.01 -6.81
N TYR A 170 16.27 4.30 -5.52
CA TYR A 170 15.74 5.53 -4.94
C TYR A 170 16.51 6.78 -5.38
N LYS A 171 17.81 6.68 -5.69
CA LYS A 171 18.57 7.77 -6.32
C LYS A 171 18.01 8.14 -7.68
N ARG A 172 17.77 7.15 -8.56
CA ARG A 172 17.17 7.38 -9.89
C ARG A 172 15.79 8.03 -9.79
N ILE A 173 14.95 7.61 -8.84
CA ILE A 173 13.65 8.25 -8.60
C ILE A 173 13.81 9.72 -8.19
N ALA A 174 14.80 10.04 -7.36
CA ALA A 174 15.01 11.40 -6.86
C ALA A 174 15.34 12.43 -7.95
N GLU A 175 15.76 11.98 -9.14
CA GLU A 175 16.11 12.83 -10.27
C GLU A 175 14.87 13.32 -11.05
N ASN A 176 13.75 12.59 -10.97
CA ASN A 176 12.52 12.89 -11.71
C ASN A 176 11.35 13.24 -10.76
N ASP A 177 10.90 14.49 -10.81
CA ASP A 177 9.85 15.02 -9.94
C ASP A 177 8.53 14.23 -10.02
N LYS A 178 8.15 13.81 -11.23
CA LYS A 178 6.91 13.04 -11.45
C LYS A 178 7.05 11.62 -10.91
N ALA A 179 8.21 10.99 -11.08
CA ALA A 179 8.49 9.68 -10.48
C ALA A 179 8.45 9.72 -8.94
N ILE A 180 8.96 10.80 -8.32
CA ILE A 180 8.81 11.01 -6.87
C ILE A 180 7.32 11.02 -6.49
N ILE A 181 6.49 11.80 -7.18
CA ILE A 181 5.06 11.91 -6.88
C ILE A 181 4.36 10.55 -6.99
N VAL A 182 4.61 9.81 -8.07
CA VAL A 182 4.06 8.46 -8.24
C VAL A 182 4.48 7.56 -7.07
N LYS A 183 5.77 7.56 -6.70
CA LYS A 183 6.29 6.67 -5.67
C LYS A 183 5.81 6.99 -4.25
N ILE A 184 5.70 8.27 -3.89
CA ILE A 184 5.22 8.66 -2.56
C ILE A 184 3.72 8.36 -2.41
N ILE A 185 2.94 8.48 -3.49
CA ILE A 185 1.51 8.13 -3.50
C ILE A 185 1.32 6.62 -3.39
N ASP A 186 2.10 5.84 -4.16
CA ASP A 186 2.16 4.38 -4.04
C ASP A 186 2.42 3.96 -2.59
N ARG A 187 3.50 4.49 -1.99
CA ARG A 187 3.85 4.19 -0.60
C ARG A 187 2.74 4.56 0.38
N CYS A 188 2.14 5.74 0.20
CA CYS A 188 1.05 6.21 1.06
C CYS A 188 -0.13 5.23 1.07
N ASN A 189 -0.58 4.79 -0.11
CA ASN A 189 -1.68 3.83 -0.25
C ASN A 189 -1.32 2.44 0.31
N ASN A 190 -0.08 1.99 0.11
CA ASN A 190 0.38 0.71 0.64
C ASN A 190 0.42 0.70 2.18
N LEU A 191 0.87 1.78 2.81
CA LEU A 191 0.87 1.91 4.27
C LEU A 191 -0.54 1.86 4.85
N SER A 192 -1.55 2.43 4.18
CA SER A 192 -2.94 2.36 4.62
C SER A 192 -3.51 0.93 4.65
N THR A 193 -2.88 -0.03 3.97
CA THR A 193 -3.35 -1.43 3.89
C THR A 193 -2.38 -2.44 4.51
N MET A 194 -1.16 -2.03 4.89
CA MET A 194 -0.10 -2.97 5.30
C MET A 194 -0.45 -3.79 6.55
N ALA A 195 -1.10 -3.20 7.56
CA ALA A 195 -1.40 -3.87 8.82
C ALA A 195 -2.29 -5.12 8.64
N ALA A 196 -3.17 -5.05 7.64
CA ALA A 196 -4.11 -6.10 7.29
C ALA A 196 -3.50 -7.20 6.40
N CYS A 197 -2.40 -6.92 5.71
CA CYS A 197 -1.86 -7.78 4.65
C CYS A 197 -0.45 -8.33 4.95
N PHE A 198 0.34 -7.68 5.82
CA PHE A 198 1.73 -8.03 6.06
C PHE A 198 1.92 -8.78 7.39
N THR A 199 3.03 -9.54 7.45
CA THR A 199 3.55 -10.10 8.71
C THR A 199 4.20 -8.99 9.54
N LYS A 200 4.33 -9.18 10.86
CA LYS A 200 4.98 -8.19 11.74
C LYS A 200 6.38 -7.81 11.23
N GLN A 201 7.19 -8.80 10.89
CA GLN A 201 8.53 -8.59 10.33
C GLN A 201 8.50 -7.73 9.06
N LYS A 202 7.57 -8.02 8.13
CA LYS A 202 7.44 -7.24 6.90
C LYS A 202 6.96 -5.81 7.18
N ILE A 203 6.12 -5.59 8.19
CA ILE A 203 5.71 -4.23 8.60
C ILE A 203 6.93 -3.44 9.08
N VAL A 204 7.76 -4.01 9.96
CA VAL A 204 8.99 -3.35 10.46
C VAL A 204 9.93 -2.99 9.32
N GLU A 205 10.20 -3.92 8.40
CA GLU A 205 11.02 -3.65 7.21
C GLU A 205 10.44 -2.55 6.33
N TYR A 206 9.12 -2.55 6.14
CA TYR A 206 8.43 -1.59 5.28
C TYR A 206 8.40 -0.18 5.89
N ILE A 207 8.27 -0.07 7.21
CA ILE A 207 8.41 1.19 7.96
C ILE A 207 9.84 1.71 7.83
N GLY A 208 10.84 0.88 8.12
CA GLY A 208 12.25 1.27 8.02
C GLY A 208 12.64 1.75 6.63
N GLU A 209 12.15 1.07 5.57
CA GLU A 209 12.35 1.52 4.19
C GLU A 209 11.65 2.86 3.90
N THR A 210 10.45 3.06 4.44
CA THR A 210 9.71 4.32 4.26
C THR A 210 10.47 5.48 4.90
N GLU A 211 10.98 5.29 6.11
CA GLU A 211 11.75 6.30 6.82
C GLU A 211 13.10 6.57 6.15
N LYS A 212 13.80 5.52 5.69
CA LYS A 212 15.11 5.64 5.04
C LYS A 212 15.04 6.30 3.66
N TYR A 213 14.01 6.04 2.87
CA TYR A 213 13.99 6.45 1.45
C TYR A 213 12.82 7.37 1.08
N ILE A 214 11.60 7.04 1.51
CA ILE A 214 10.40 7.75 1.05
C ILE A 214 10.29 9.13 1.70
N ILE A 215 10.55 9.24 3.01
CA ILE A 215 10.53 10.54 3.71
C ILE A 215 11.56 11.53 3.12
N PRO A 216 12.81 11.12 2.80
CA PRO A 216 13.74 11.95 2.04
C PRO A 216 13.20 12.39 0.67
N LEU A 217 12.62 11.49 -0.13
CA LEU A 217 12.02 11.86 -1.42
C LEU A 217 10.94 12.94 -1.27
N ILE A 218 10.07 12.82 -0.26
CA ILE A 218 9.04 13.83 0.02
C ILE A 218 9.69 15.18 0.37
N SER A 219 10.80 15.15 1.10
CA SER A 219 11.53 16.37 1.47
C SER A 219 12.20 17.02 0.25
N ILE A 220 12.73 16.22 -0.69
CA ILE A 220 13.29 16.69 -1.96
C ILE A 220 12.21 17.41 -2.76
N ILE A 221 11.08 16.75 -3.04
CA ILE A 221 10.04 17.34 -3.90
C ILE A 221 9.39 18.58 -3.29
N LYS A 222 9.22 18.60 -1.96
CA LYS A 222 8.73 19.77 -1.22
C LYS A 222 9.63 21.00 -1.41
N ASN A 223 10.94 20.80 -1.41
CA ASN A 223 11.91 21.89 -1.52
C ASN A 223 12.20 22.29 -2.97
N LYS A 224 12.14 21.33 -3.90
CA LYS A 224 12.44 21.55 -5.32
C LYS A 224 11.27 22.18 -6.09
N SER A 225 10.03 21.85 -5.72
CA SER A 225 8.87 22.14 -6.56
C SER A 225 7.68 22.69 -5.76
N ILE A 226 7.44 24.01 -5.88
CA ILE A 226 6.36 24.70 -5.16
C ILE A 226 4.98 24.11 -5.52
N GLN A 227 4.79 23.72 -6.79
CA GLN A 227 3.52 23.14 -7.27
C GLN A 227 3.14 21.85 -6.53
N TYR A 228 4.12 21.09 -6.04
CA TYR A 228 3.89 19.83 -5.33
C TYR A 228 4.00 19.96 -3.80
N SER A 229 4.23 21.16 -3.27
CA SER A 229 4.41 21.39 -1.84
C SER A 229 3.21 20.91 -1.00
N ASN A 230 1.98 21.19 -1.47
CA ASN A 230 0.75 20.74 -0.80
C ASN A 230 0.61 19.21 -0.85
N VAL A 231 0.86 18.59 -2.01
CA VAL A 231 0.83 17.13 -2.17
C VAL A 231 1.86 16.48 -1.23
N ALA A 232 3.08 17.01 -1.21
CA ALA A 232 4.16 16.54 -0.35
C ALA A 232 3.78 16.63 1.13
N PHE A 233 3.15 17.73 1.56
CA PHE A 233 2.67 17.89 2.92
C PHE A 233 1.57 16.86 3.27
N ILE A 234 0.54 16.73 2.44
CA ILE A 234 -0.58 15.81 2.67
C ILE A 234 -0.09 14.36 2.76
N VAL A 235 0.75 13.95 1.80
CA VAL A 235 1.32 12.60 1.78
C VAL A 235 2.21 12.37 3.01
N LYS A 236 3.08 13.34 3.37
CA LYS A 236 3.93 13.22 4.56
C LYS A 236 3.11 13.06 5.83
N TYR A 237 2.08 13.89 5.99
CA TYR A 237 1.19 13.85 7.15
C TYR A 237 0.50 12.49 7.26
N HIS A 238 -0.07 11.97 6.17
CA HIS A 238 -0.71 10.65 6.15
C HIS A 238 0.28 9.55 6.53
N ILE A 239 1.43 9.49 5.84
CA ILE A 239 2.46 8.47 6.07
C ILE A 239 2.91 8.46 7.53
N ILE A 240 3.27 9.62 8.09
CA ILE A 240 3.72 9.72 9.47
C ILE A 240 2.60 9.31 10.42
N SER A 241 1.38 9.80 10.24
CA SER A 241 0.26 9.48 11.13
C SER A 241 -0.02 7.97 11.18
N VAL A 242 0.01 7.29 10.03
CA VAL A 242 -0.20 5.84 9.95
C VAL A 242 0.95 5.08 10.60
N ILE A 243 2.20 5.44 10.30
CA ILE A 243 3.38 4.78 10.89
C ILE A 243 3.41 4.94 12.40
N GLU A 244 3.23 6.17 12.91
CA GLU A 244 3.24 6.44 14.36
C GLU A 244 2.05 5.79 15.08
N SER A 245 0.94 5.55 14.39
CA SER A 245 -0.20 4.81 14.95
C SER A 245 0.03 3.29 14.97
N ILE A 246 0.80 2.76 14.01
CA ILE A 246 1.05 1.31 13.90
C ILE A 246 2.23 0.88 14.78
N LYS A 247 3.28 1.70 14.93
CA LYS A 247 4.48 1.38 15.74
C LYS A 247 4.16 0.83 17.14
N PRO A 248 3.21 1.40 17.92
CA PRO A 248 2.86 0.87 19.24
C PRO A 248 2.11 -0.48 19.23
N LEU A 249 1.62 -0.92 18.06
CA LEU A 249 0.80 -2.13 17.90
C LEU A 249 1.60 -3.35 17.40
N ILE A 250 2.88 -3.17 17.04
CA ILE A 250 3.76 -4.23 16.53
C ILE A 250 4.40 -4.98 17.70
#